data_AF-A0A6H2NHC7-F1
#
_entry.id   AF-A0A6H2NHC7-F1
#
_cell.length_a   1.000
_cell.length_b   1.000
_cell.length_c   1.000
_cell.angle_alpha   90.00
_cell.angle_beta   90.00
_cell.angle_gamma   90.00
#
_symmetry.space_group_name_H-M   'P 1'
#
loop_
_entity.id
_entity.type
_entity.pdbx_description
1 polymer ?
#
loop_
_entity_poly.entity_id
_entity_poly.type
_entity_poly.pdbx_seq_one_letter_code
_entity_poly.pdbx_strand_id
1 'polypeptide(L)' 'MSYSSKPSADSCVTTFDEFVQLADYSLMDTLNADPDATVDGDEHRARQVFSGHFVPVTPMPLAEPEYVAHSSTFFKELGL' A
#
# COMPACT_ATOMS: atom_id res chain seq x y z
N MET A 1 -17.94 1.76 -16.31
CA MET A 1 -16.64 2.09 -15.74
C MET A 1 -15.61 1.88 -16.81
N SER A 2 -15.14 2.97 -17.43
CA SER A 2 -14.17 2.91 -18.52
C SER A 2 -12.79 2.79 -17.90
N TYR A 3 -12.23 1.58 -17.90
CA TYR A 3 -10.83 1.39 -17.55
C TYR A 3 -10.01 2.06 -18.65
N SER A 4 -9.43 3.22 -18.34
CA SER A 4 -8.47 3.85 -19.23
C SER A 4 -7.26 2.93 -19.28
N SER A 5 -7.07 2.24 -20.40
CA SER A 5 -5.87 1.46 -20.67
C SER A 5 -4.67 2.42 -20.64
N LYS A 6 -3.84 2.33 -19.59
CA LYS A 6 -2.57 3.06 -19.50
C LYS A 6 -1.67 2.63 -20.68
N PRO A 7 -0.91 3.57 -21.25
CA PRO A 7 -0.23 3.38 -22.53
C PRO A 7 0.92 2.37 -22.42
N SER A 8 1.02 1.50 -23.42
CA SER A 8 2.17 0.61 -23.60
C SER A 8 3.36 1.40 -24.14
N ALA A 9 4.35 1.59 -23.27
CA ALA A 9 5.77 1.58 -23.56
C ALA A 9 6.44 1.23 -22.23
N ASP A 10 7.05 0.04 -22.15
CA ASP A 10 7.56 -0.59 -20.94
C ASP A 10 8.70 0.22 -20.29
N SER A 11 8.39 1.33 -19.64
CA SER A 11 9.29 1.92 -18.66
C SER A 11 9.22 1.04 -17.41
N CYS A 12 10.15 0.10 -17.33
CA CYS A 12 10.39 -0.67 -16.12
C CYS A 12 10.52 0.31 -14.95
N VAL A 13 9.86 0.03 -13.83
CA VAL A 13 9.98 0.83 -12.62
C VAL A 13 11.40 0.64 -12.09
N THR A 14 12.19 1.70 -12.06
CA THR A 14 13.62 1.62 -11.70
C THR A 14 13.90 2.11 -10.28
N THR A 15 12.96 2.84 -9.70
CA THR A 15 13.06 3.38 -8.34
C THR A 15 11.85 3.02 -7.49
N PHE A 16 12.03 2.98 -6.17
CA PHE A 16 10.92 2.74 -5.26
C PHE A 16 9.89 3.89 -5.28
N ASP A 17 10.32 5.12 -5.51
CA ASP A 17 9.40 6.27 -5.61
C ASP A 17 8.48 6.14 -6.83
N GLU A 18 9.00 5.68 -7.98
CA GLU A 18 8.19 5.36 -9.17
C GLU A 18 7.19 4.23 -8.88
N PHE A 19 7.61 3.20 -8.12
CA PHE A 19 6.75 2.10 -7.72
C PHE A 19 5.56 2.58 -6.87
N VAL A 20 5.82 3.45 -5.88
CA VAL A 20 4.79 3.98 -4.98
C VAL A 20 3.70 4.72 -5.75
N GLN A 21 4.02 5.37 -6.87
CA GLN A 21 3.02 6.06 -7.70
C GLN A 21 2.05 5.10 -8.44
N LEU A 22 2.34 3.80 -8.49
CA LEU A 22 1.44 2.82 -9.09
C LEU A 22 0.33 2.36 -8.14
N ALA A 23 0.46 2.63 -6.84
CA ALA A 23 -0.56 2.27 -5.87
C ALA A 23 -1.79 3.20 -6.00
N ASP A 24 -2.98 2.59 -6.05
CA ASP A 24 -4.26 3.30 -6.01
C ASP A 24 -4.81 3.28 -4.58
N TYR A 25 -4.73 4.41 -3.90
CA TYR A 25 -5.25 4.59 -2.53
C TYR A 25 -6.70 5.10 -2.50
N SER A 26 -7.45 5.07 -3.60
CA SER A 26 -8.84 5.61 -3.68
C SER A 26 -9.82 5.00 -2.69
N LEU A 27 -9.53 3.80 -2.16
CA LEU A 27 -10.31 3.24 -1.04
C LEU A 27 -10.29 4.19 0.17
N MET A 28 -9.15 4.79 0.48
CA MET A 28 -8.96 5.69 1.62
C MET A 28 -9.79 6.98 1.48
N ASP A 29 -10.14 7.40 0.26
CA ASP A 29 -11.01 8.56 0.00
C ASP A 29 -12.43 8.36 0.54
N THR A 30 -12.82 7.10 0.80
CA THR A 30 -14.16 6.73 1.30
C THR A 30 -14.17 6.34 2.78
N LEU A 31 -13.00 6.35 3.43
CA LEU A 31 -12.84 5.97 4.82
C LEU A 31 -12.48 7.19 5.67
N ASN A 32 -12.82 7.13 6.96
CA ASN A 32 -12.44 8.13 7.95
C ASN A 32 -11.25 7.60 8.75
N ALA A 33 -10.25 8.45 9.03
CA ALA A 33 -9.28 8.10 10.06
C ALA A 33 -10.03 8.00 11.39
N ASP A 34 -9.70 6.99 12.20
CA ASP A 34 -10.24 6.85 13.53
C ASP A 34 -9.87 8.11 14.36
N PRO A 35 -10.82 8.81 15.00
CA PRO A 35 -10.56 10.04 15.75
C PRO A 35 -9.56 9.86 16.89
N ASP A 36 -9.48 8.64 17.43
CA ASP A 36 -8.57 8.31 18.52
C ASP A 36 -7.24 7.74 18.00
N ALA A 37 -6.98 7.77 16.69
CA ALA A 37 -5.72 7.29 16.12
C ALA A 37 -4.56 8.26 16.37
N THR A 38 -3.37 7.72 16.61
CA THR A 38 -2.14 8.53 16.62
C THR A 38 -1.67 8.87 15.21
N VAL A 39 -1.06 10.05 15.03
CA VAL A 39 -0.55 10.50 13.72
C VAL A 39 0.74 9.77 13.32
N ASP A 40 1.52 9.30 14.31
CA ASP A 40 2.82 8.64 14.10
C ASP A 40 2.69 7.15 13.73
N GLY A 41 1.49 6.57 13.86
CA GLY A 41 1.23 5.17 13.56
C GLY A 41 1.84 4.18 14.55
N ASP A 42 2.33 4.63 15.72
CA ASP A 42 2.85 3.74 16.78
C ASP A 42 1.72 3.19 17.67
N GLU A 43 0.61 2.83 17.04
CA GLU A 43 -0.60 2.36 17.71
C GLU A 43 -0.87 0.88 17.39
N HIS A 44 0.00 0.00 17.86
CA HIS A 44 -0.10 -1.45 17.62
C HIS A 44 -0.96 -2.20 18.65
N ARG A 45 -1.73 -1.49 19.48
CA ARG A 45 -2.62 -2.10 20.46
C ARG A 45 -3.92 -2.56 19.80
N ALA A 46 -4.41 -3.73 20.19
CA ALA A 46 -5.71 -4.20 19.74
C ALA A 46 -6.82 -3.23 20.18
N ARG A 47 -7.70 -2.85 19.26
CA ARG A 47 -8.82 -1.92 19.50
C ARG A 47 -10.05 -2.34 18.70
N GLN A 48 -11.21 -1.84 19.12
CA GLN A 48 -12.47 -2.05 18.41
C GLN A 48 -12.41 -1.37 17.05
N VAL A 49 -12.87 -2.06 16.00
CA VAL A 49 -12.98 -1.50 14.65
C VAL A 49 -14.37 -0.95 14.45
N PHE A 50 -14.45 0.28 13.95
CA PHE A 50 -15.70 0.93 13.57
C PHE A 50 -15.86 0.91 12.04
N SER A 51 -17.10 0.73 11.58
CA SER A 51 -17.40 0.73 10.14
C SER A 51 -17.00 2.08 9.52
N GLY A 52 -16.36 2.03 8.35
CA GLY A 52 -15.90 3.23 7.65
C GLY A 52 -14.72 3.94 8.31
N HIS A 53 -14.04 3.32 9.28
CA HIS A 53 -12.85 3.87 9.92
C HIS A 53 -11.59 3.04 9.63
N PHE A 54 -10.44 3.70 9.56
CA PHE A 54 -9.11 3.08 9.51
C PHE A 54 -8.19 3.69 10.57
N VAL A 55 -7.18 2.93 11.00
CA VAL A 55 -6.13 3.41 11.91
C VAL A 55 -4.80 3.38 11.14
N PRO A 56 -4.11 4.53 10.96
CA PRO A 56 -2.75 4.51 10.44
C PRO A 56 -1.84 3.77 11.41
N VAL A 57 -1.06 2.82 10.90
CA VAL A 57 -0.07 2.07 11.68
C VAL A 57 1.24 1.97 10.91
N THR A 58 2.35 2.22 11.59
CA THR A 58 3.68 2.02 11.03
C THR A 58 4.06 0.55 11.19
N PRO A 59 4.47 -0.17 10.12
CA PRO A 59 4.91 -1.55 10.23
C PRO A 59 6.07 -1.72 11.21
N MET A 60 6.10 -2.80 11.97
CA MET A 60 7.26 -3.19 12.78
C MET A 60 8.25 -3.98 11.89
N PRO A 61 9.46 -3.44 11.59
CA PRO A 61 10.41 -4.13 10.73
C PRO A 61 10.89 -5.45 11.36
N LEU A 62 11.14 -6.45 10.52
CA LEU A 62 11.84 -7.66 10.93
C LEU A 62 13.33 -7.35 11.15
N ALA A 63 13.96 -7.98 12.14
CA ALA A 63 15.37 -7.73 12.47
C ALA A 63 16.33 -8.14 11.34
N GLU A 64 16.12 -9.33 10.76
CA GLU A 64 16.95 -9.90 9.69
C GLU A 64 16.04 -10.45 8.57
N PRO A 65 15.43 -9.58 7.74
CA PRO A 65 14.53 -10.03 6.70
C PRO A 65 15.29 -10.74 5.57
N GLU A 66 14.74 -11.86 5.09
CA GLU A 66 15.24 -12.58 3.91
C GLU A 66 14.16 -12.61 2.82
N TYR A 67 14.56 -12.31 1.59
CA TYR A 67 13.66 -12.38 0.43
C TYR A 67 13.63 -13.81 -0.13
N VAL A 68 12.53 -14.52 0.14
CA VAL A 68 12.43 -15.95 -0.20
C VAL A 68 11.83 -16.19 -1.58
N ALA A 69 10.70 -15.53 -1.89
CA ALA A 69 9.99 -15.73 -3.14
C ALA A 69 9.04 -14.56 -3.46
N HIS A 70 8.66 -14.46 -4.73
CA HIS A 70 7.59 -13.58 -5.21
C HIS A 70 6.85 -14.24 -6.39
N SER A 71 5.70 -13.69 -6.75
CA SER A 71 5.01 -14.05 -7.99
C SER A 71 5.64 -13.29 -9.16
N SER A 72 6.39 -13.99 -10.01
CA SER A 72 7.01 -13.38 -11.20
C SER A 72 5.99 -12.84 -12.19
N THR A 73 4.78 -13.41 -12.24
CA THR A 73 3.69 -12.89 -13.07
C THR A 73 3.22 -11.54 -12.54
N PHE A 74 2.98 -11.44 -11.22
CA PHE A 74 2.47 -10.22 -10.62
C PHE A 74 3.48 -9.07 -10.68
N PHE A 75 4.77 -9.35 -10.47
CA PHE A 75 5.81 -8.32 -10.60
C PHE A 75 5.86 -7.75 -12.03
N LYS A 76 5.76 -8.60 -13.04
CA LYS A 76 5.67 -8.15 -14.44
C LYS A 76 4.44 -7.29 -14.70
N GLU A 77 3.29 -7.63 -14.14
CA GLU A 77 2.06 -6.83 -14.24
C GLU A 77 2.21 -5.45 -13.59
N LEU A 78 3.06 -5.35 -12.55
CA LEU A 78 3.41 -4.10 -11.87
C LEU A 78 4.60 -3.36 -12.51
N GLY A 79 5.25 -3.93 -13.53
CA GLY A 79 6.43 -3.35 -14.18
C GLY A 79 7.71 -3.41 -13.33
N LEU A 80 7.83 -4.42 -12.45
CA LEU A 80 8.97 -4.71 -11.57
C LEU A 80 9.83 -5.89 -12.08
#